data_AF-A0A7X8SUS6-F1
#
_entry.id   AF-A0A7X8SUS6-F1
#
_cell.length_a   1.000
_cell.length_b   1.000
_cell.length_c   1.000
_cell.angle_alpha   90.00
_cell.angle_beta   90.00
_cell.angle_gamma   90.00
#
_symmetry.space_group_name_H-M   'P 1'
#
loop_
_entity.id
_entity.type
_entity.pdbx_description
1 polymer ?
#
loop_
_entity_poly.entity_id
_entity_poly.type
_entity_poly.pdbx_seq_one_letter_code
_entity_poly.pdbx_strand_id
1 'polypeptide(L)'
;MLFNIPADLIRARIEAQTSIDKQIGDARSLFITLVPGQEAVYALKLTEAQLIAADRDRGDKVPNGETPHITAEAAEHGVSRFEKAVEILTRDQRWKVGSQMIEAIRRSATTTLKTAQTAPEIRAAYDIDWREVCQFART
;
A
#
# COMPACT_ATOMS: atom_id res chain seq x y z
N MET A 1 46.30 7.49 7.75
CA MET A 1 45.51 8.70 8.10
C MET A 1 44.05 8.41 7.81
N LEU A 2 43.22 8.29 8.84
CA LEU A 2 41.77 8.23 8.68
C LEU A 2 41.27 9.68 8.69
N PHE A 3 40.85 10.19 7.55
CA PHE A 3 40.19 11.48 7.46
C PHE A 3 38.83 11.36 8.15
N ASN A 4 38.75 11.79 9.41
CA ASN A 4 37.49 11.95 10.11
C ASN A 4 36.85 13.26 9.62
N ILE A 5 36.29 13.24 8.41
CA ILE A 5 35.41 14.31 7.95
C ILE A 5 34.19 14.25 8.88
N PRO A 6 33.87 15.32 9.63
CA PRO A 6 32.64 15.34 10.41
C PRO A 6 31.49 15.01 9.46
N ALA A 7 30.86 13.85 9.67
CA ALA A 7 29.72 13.47 8.85
C ALA A 7 28.70 14.60 8.97
N ASP A 8 28.31 15.17 7.83
CA ASP A 8 27.20 16.11 7.78
C ASP A 8 25.92 15.32 8.14
N LEU A 9 25.61 15.32 9.44
CA LEU A 9 24.48 14.57 9.98
C LEU A 9 23.15 15.11 9.43
N ILE A 10 23.08 16.37 8.98
CA ILE A 10 21.88 16.94 8.37
C ILE A 10 21.67 16.29 7.01
N ARG A 11 22.70 16.31 6.17
CA ARG A 11 22.65 15.63 4.86
C ARG A 11 22.34 14.15 5.00
N ALA A 12 23.02 13.46 5.92
CA ALA A 12 22.80 12.03 6.15
C ALA A 12 21.34 11.72 6.56
N ARG A 13 20.70 12.59 7.35
CA ARG A 13 19.28 12.42 7.71
C ARG A 13 18.34 12.64 6.52
N ILE A 14 18.62 13.63 5.67
CA ILE A 14 17.80 13.88 4.47
C ILE A 14 17.89 12.67 3.52
N GLU A 15 19.10 12.15 3.30
CA GLU A 15 19.32 10.95 2.49
C GLU A 15 18.62 9.72 3.09
N ALA A 16 18.72 9.53 4.41
CA ALA A 16 18.03 8.46 5.13
C ALA A 16 16.50 8.57 5.00
N GLN A 17 15.93 9.75 5.21
CA GLN A 17 14.49 9.98 5.08
C GLN A 17 14.02 9.70 3.65
N THR A 18 14.75 10.18 2.64
CA THR A 18 14.46 9.91 1.23
C THR A 18 14.49 8.42 0.92
N SER A 19 15.47 7.68 1.48
CA SER A 19 15.58 6.23 1.34
C SER A 19 14.39 5.50 1.97
N ILE A 20 13.99 5.89 3.19
CA ILE A 20 12.82 5.33 3.88
C ILE A 20 11.56 5.54 3.03
N ASP A 21 11.32 6.76 2.53
CA ASP A 21 10.14 7.09 1.74
C ASP A 21 10.09 6.31 0.42
N LYS A 22 11.25 6.14 -0.24
CA LYS A 22 11.37 5.30 -1.43
C LYS A 22 11.01 3.84 -1.13
N GLN A 23 11.60 3.27 -0.09
CA GLN A 23 11.35 1.87 0.29
C GLN A 23 9.88 1.63 0.65
N ILE A 24 9.21 2.60 1.28
CA ILE A 24 7.77 2.55 1.54
C ILE A 24 6.98 2.55 0.23
N GLY A 25 7.34 3.41 -0.73
CA GLY A 25 6.75 3.40 -2.06
C GLY A 25 6.89 2.03 -2.73
N ASP A 26 8.10 1.48 -2.74
CA ASP A 26 8.39 0.15 -3.29
C ASP A 26 7.55 -0.94 -2.59
N ALA A 27 7.43 -0.90 -1.26
CA ALA A 27 6.61 -1.83 -0.50
C ALA A 27 5.11 -1.71 -0.83
N ARG A 28 4.58 -0.49 -1.02
CA ARG A 28 3.18 -0.28 -1.42
C ARG A 28 2.90 -0.83 -2.82
N SER A 29 3.87 -0.72 -3.72
CA SER A 29 3.75 -1.22 -5.10
C SER A 29 3.52 -2.75 -5.19
N LEU A 30 3.81 -3.49 -4.12
CA LEU A 30 3.52 -4.92 -4.03
C LEU A 30 2.01 -5.24 -3.92
N PHE A 31 1.19 -4.25 -3.54
CA PHE A 31 -0.25 -4.44 -3.27
C PHE A 31 -1.14 -3.63 -4.21
N ILE A 32 -0.70 -2.43 -4.60
CA ILE A 32 -1.49 -1.48 -5.37
C ILE A 32 -0.69 -0.90 -6.53
N THR A 33 -1.40 -0.47 -7.57
CA THR A 33 -0.80 0.28 -8.67
C THR A 33 -0.60 1.74 -8.29
N LEU A 34 0.63 2.23 -8.37
CA LEU A 34 1.02 3.60 -8.03
C LEU A 34 0.94 4.53 -9.26
N VAL A 35 -0.26 4.69 -9.82
CA VAL A 35 -0.52 5.61 -10.93
C VAL A 35 -1.40 6.76 -10.43
N PRO A 36 -1.08 8.03 -10.71
CA PRO A 36 -1.91 9.16 -10.30
C PRO A 36 -3.37 8.99 -10.73
N GLY A 37 -4.31 9.20 -9.78
CA GLY A 37 -5.74 9.02 -10.00
C GLY A 37 -6.27 7.59 -9.80
N GLN A 38 -5.39 6.58 -9.75
CA GLN A 38 -5.80 5.18 -9.57
C GLN A 38 -6.45 4.94 -8.21
N GLU A 39 -6.00 5.62 -7.16
CA GLU A 39 -6.58 5.51 -5.82
C GLU A 39 -8.06 5.93 -5.80
N ALA A 40 -8.44 6.95 -6.57
CA ALA A 40 -9.83 7.37 -6.69
C ALA A 40 -10.67 6.31 -7.39
N VAL A 41 -10.13 5.68 -8.44
CA VAL A 41 -10.78 4.57 -9.14
C VAL A 41 -10.95 3.36 -8.21
N TYR A 42 -9.96 3.03 -7.38
CA TYR A 42 -10.08 1.97 -6.38
C TYR A 42 -11.17 2.28 -5.34
N ALA A 43 -11.27 3.52 -4.86
CA ALA A 43 -12.31 3.93 -3.91
C ALA A 43 -13.72 3.83 -4.50
N LEU A 44 -13.90 4.21 -5.77
CA LEU A 44 -15.17 4.05 -6.49
C LEU A 44 -15.55 2.58 -6.60
N LYS A 45 -14.62 1.73 -7.07
CA LYS A 45 -14.83 0.29 -7.20
C LYS A 45 -15.14 -0.39 -5.86
N LEU A 46 -14.49 0.03 -4.78
CA LEU A 46 -14.79 -0.48 -3.44
C LEU A 46 -16.22 -0.14 -3.02
N THR A 47 -16.69 1.09 -3.29
CA THR A 47 -18.06 1.51 -2.98
C THR A 47 -19.08 0.68 -3.77
N GLU A 48 -18.85 0.47 -5.06
CA GLU A 48 -19.69 -0.39 -5.90
C GLU A 48 -19.71 -1.84 -5.40
N ALA A 49 -18.55 -2.37 -4.99
CA ALA A 49 -18.43 -3.73 -4.50
C ALA A 49 -19.20 -3.94 -3.19
N GLN A 50 -19.13 -2.95 -2.29
CA GLN A 50 -19.89 -2.95 -1.03
C GLN A 50 -21.39 -2.92 -1.29
N LEU A 51 -21.85 -2.13 -2.28
CA LEU A 51 -23.26 -2.05 -2.65
C LEU A 51 -23.78 -3.42 -3.16
N ILE A 52 -23.03 -4.07 -4.06
CA ILE A 52 -23.36 -5.42 -4.54
C ILE A 52 -23.34 -6.45 -3.41
N ALA A 53 -22.34 -6.41 -2.53
CA ALA A 53 -22.21 -7.37 -1.44
C ALA A 53 -23.28 -7.20 -0.35
N ALA A 54 -23.85 -6.00 -0.20
CA ALA A 54 -24.94 -5.73 0.73
C ALA A 54 -26.29 -6.28 0.23
N ASP A 55 -26.44 -6.52 -1.07
CA ASP A 55 -27.65 -7.13 -1.64
C ASP A 55 -27.70 -8.63 -1.36
N ARG A 56 -28.81 -9.08 -0.76
CA ARG A 56 -29.02 -10.49 -0.40
C ARG A 56 -29.13 -11.39 -1.63
N ASP A 57 -29.55 -10.82 -2.75
CA ASP A 57 -29.65 -11.51 -4.03
C ASP A 57 -28.36 -11.33 -4.86
N ARG A 58 -27.22 -11.15 -4.18
CA ARG A 58 -25.87 -11.12 -4.78
C ARG A 58 -25.73 -10.05 -5.86
N GLY A 59 -26.38 -8.91 -5.69
CA GLY A 59 -26.30 -7.77 -6.59
C GLY A 59 -27.32 -7.79 -7.72
N ASP A 60 -28.17 -8.82 -7.84
CA ASP A 60 -29.20 -8.90 -8.88
C ASP A 60 -30.21 -7.75 -8.78
N LYS A 61 -30.42 -7.21 -7.57
CA LYS A 61 -31.31 -6.05 -7.35
C LYS A 61 -30.62 -4.70 -7.48
N VAL A 62 -29.30 -4.67 -7.61
CA VAL A 62 -28.53 -3.44 -7.76
C VAL A 62 -28.51 -3.03 -9.24
N PRO A 63 -29.05 -1.86 -9.62
CA PRO A 63 -29.03 -1.42 -11.01
C PRO A 63 -27.60 -1.27 -11.55
N ASN A 64 -27.37 -1.67 -12.80
CA ASN A 64 -26.04 -1.58 -13.43
C ASN A 64 -25.47 -0.15 -13.44
N GLY A 65 -26.34 0.86 -13.55
CA GLY A 65 -25.95 2.28 -13.53
C GLY A 65 -25.41 2.76 -12.18
N GLU A 66 -25.68 2.04 -11.08
CA GLU A 66 -25.12 2.32 -9.76
C GLU A 66 -23.76 1.66 -9.55
N THR A 67 -23.39 0.69 -10.39
CA THR A 67 -22.11 -0.03 -10.34
C THR A 67 -21.44 -0.11 -11.70
N PRO A 68 -21.15 1.03 -12.37
CA PRO A 68 -20.68 1.04 -13.75
C PRO A 68 -19.31 0.37 -13.93
N HIS A 69 -18.37 0.53 -12.99
CA HIS A 69 -17.03 -0.06 -13.12
C HIS A 69 -17.08 -1.59 -12.98
N ILE A 70 -17.77 -2.09 -11.94
CA ILE A 70 -17.91 -3.52 -11.71
C ILE A 70 -18.70 -4.18 -12.83
N THR A 71 -19.73 -3.52 -13.35
CA THR A 71 -20.51 -4.05 -14.48
C THR A 71 -19.63 -4.24 -15.71
N ALA A 72 -18.83 -3.22 -16.06
CA ALA A 72 -17.92 -3.29 -17.20
C ALA A 72 -16.86 -4.40 -17.02
N GLU A 73 -16.19 -4.44 -15.86
CA GLU A 73 -15.15 -5.44 -15.59
C GLU A 73 -15.69 -6.87 -15.48
N ALA A 74 -16.90 -7.05 -14.94
CA ALA A 74 -17.53 -8.37 -14.87
C ALA A 74 -17.82 -8.90 -16.28
N ALA A 75 -18.36 -8.05 -17.16
CA ALA A 75 -18.61 -8.39 -18.55
C ALA A 75 -17.31 -8.70 -19.32
N GLU A 76 -16.26 -7.89 -19.14
CA GLU A 76 -14.96 -8.11 -19.77
C GLU A 76 -14.31 -9.44 -19.35
N HIS A 77 -14.40 -9.79 -18.07
CA HIS A 77 -13.81 -11.01 -17.53
C HIS A 77 -14.73 -12.25 -17.64
N GLY A 78 -15.95 -12.10 -18.14
CA GLY A 78 -16.91 -13.20 -18.26
C GLY A 78 -17.36 -13.79 -16.91
N VAL A 79 -17.41 -12.97 -15.86
CA VAL A 79 -17.83 -13.37 -14.50
C VAL A 79 -19.06 -12.59 -14.06
N SER A 80 -19.72 -13.03 -12.98
CA SER A 80 -20.81 -12.26 -12.38
C SER A 80 -20.30 -10.98 -11.70
N ARG A 81 -21.19 -9.98 -11.56
CA ARG A 81 -20.90 -8.77 -10.79
C ARG A 81 -20.57 -9.08 -9.33
N PHE A 82 -21.21 -10.10 -8.75
CA PHE A 82 -20.92 -10.56 -7.40
C PHE A 82 -19.50 -11.11 -7.27
N GLU A 83 -19.08 -12.00 -8.17
CA GLU A 83 -17.72 -12.54 -8.17
C GLU A 83 -16.68 -11.43 -8.32
N LYS A 84 -16.94 -10.45 -9.20
CA LYS A 84 -16.08 -9.29 -9.36
C LYS A 84 -16.04 -8.41 -8.10
N ALA A 85 -17.17 -8.20 -7.43
CA ALA A 85 -17.23 -7.48 -6.16
C ALA A 85 -16.44 -8.20 -5.06
N VAL A 86 -16.56 -9.52 -4.96
CA VAL A 86 -15.79 -10.34 -4.01
C VAL A 86 -14.28 -10.24 -4.28
N GLU A 87 -13.86 -10.26 -5.54
CA GLU A 87 -12.45 -10.05 -5.92
C GLU A 87 -11.92 -8.69 -5.43
N ILE A 88 -12.69 -7.62 -5.65
CA ILE A 88 -12.32 -6.26 -5.22
C ILE A 88 -12.25 -6.17 -3.69
N LEU A 89 -13.26 -6.68 -2.98
CA LEU A 89 -13.29 -6.68 -1.51
C LEU A 89 -12.13 -7.49 -0.91
N THR A 90 -11.77 -8.61 -1.54
CA THR A 90 -10.64 -9.44 -1.12
C THR A 90 -9.32 -8.68 -1.30
N ARG A 91 -9.13 -8.00 -2.44
CA ARG A 91 -7.95 -7.15 -2.68
C ARG A 91 -7.89 -5.98 -1.71
N ASP A 92 -9.00 -5.31 -1.43
CA ASP A 92 -9.07 -4.22 -0.46
C ASP A 92 -8.69 -4.69 0.95
N GLN A 93 -9.23 -5.83 1.39
CA GLN A 93 -8.88 -6.39 2.69
C GLN A 93 -7.39 -6.75 2.77
N ARG A 94 -6.83 -7.32 1.71
CA ARG A 94 -5.39 -7.60 1.63
C ARG A 94 -4.56 -6.31 1.72
N TRP A 95 -4.97 -5.27 1.01
CA TRP A 95 -4.31 -3.97 1.07
C TRP A 95 -4.40 -3.33 2.47
N LYS A 96 -5.53 -3.42 3.17
CA LYS A 96 -5.68 -2.92 4.54
C LYS A 96 -4.66 -3.55 5.50
N VAL A 97 -4.48 -4.87 5.42
CA VAL A 97 -3.48 -5.57 6.24
C VAL A 97 -2.06 -5.17 5.84
N GLY A 98 -1.75 -5.21 4.54
CA GLY A 98 -0.42 -4.85 4.03
C GLY A 98 -0.03 -3.40 4.35
N SER A 99 -0.94 -2.45 4.16
CA SER A 99 -0.72 -1.04 4.49
C SER A 99 -0.48 -0.81 5.98
N GLN A 100 -1.19 -1.53 6.86
CA GLN A 100 -0.95 -1.44 8.31
C GLN A 100 0.43 -1.97 8.69
N MET A 101 0.91 -3.06 8.07
CA MET A 101 2.28 -3.57 8.26
C MET A 101 3.32 -2.54 7.81
N ILE A 102 3.16 -1.98 6.61
CA ILE A 102 4.06 -0.94 6.06
C ILE A 102 4.10 0.29 6.97
N GLU A 103 2.95 0.75 7.45
CA GLU A 103 2.87 1.94 8.30
C GLU A 103 3.47 1.70 9.70
N ALA A 104 3.40 0.49 10.23
CA ALA A 104 4.10 0.14 11.48
C ALA A 104 5.62 0.25 11.31
N ILE A 105 6.15 -0.31 10.23
CA ILE A 105 7.58 -0.25 9.88
C ILE A 105 8.02 1.20 9.66
N ARG A 106 7.26 1.98 8.87
CA ARG A 106 7.53 3.40 8.64
C ARG A 106 7.64 4.18 9.95
N ARG A 107 6.65 4.06 10.83
CA ARG A 107 6.67 4.78 12.13
C ARG A 107 7.86 4.38 12.99
N SER A 108 8.26 3.11 12.97
CA SER A 108 9.45 2.62 13.66
C SER A 108 10.73 3.25 13.09
N ALA A 109 10.92 3.16 11.77
CA ALA A 109 12.09 3.73 11.08
C ALA A 109 12.20 5.26 11.26
N THR A 110 11.09 6.00 11.14
CA THR A 110 11.07 7.44 11.38
C THR A 110 11.40 7.79 12.83
N THR A 111 10.92 7.01 13.81
CA THR A 111 11.27 7.19 15.22
C THR A 111 12.77 7.00 15.43
N THR A 112 13.33 5.89 14.93
CA THR A 112 14.77 5.58 15.02
C THR A 112 15.61 6.67 14.37
N LEU A 113 15.23 7.14 13.18
CA LEU A 113 15.93 8.23 12.49
C LEU A 113 15.89 9.54 13.28
N LYS A 114 14.76 9.84 13.95
CA LYS A 114 14.62 11.06 14.76
C LYS A 114 15.51 11.03 16.00
N THR A 115 15.67 9.87 16.63
CA THR A 115 16.48 9.72 17.85
C THR A 115 17.96 9.48 17.59
N ALA A 116 18.34 9.07 16.38
CA ALA A 116 19.74 8.86 16.00
C ALA A 116 20.57 10.11 16.26
N GLN A 117 21.76 9.97 16.82
CA GLN A 117 22.73 11.04 17.12
C GLN A 117 24.03 10.86 16.33
N THR A 118 24.24 9.69 15.74
CA THR A 118 25.48 9.34 15.03
C THR A 118 25.20 8.88 13.60
N ALA A 119 26.20 8.98 12.73
CA ALA A 119 26.07 8.49 11.35
C ALA A 119 25.75 6.98 11.25
N PRO A 120 26.34 6.09 12.08
CA PRO A 120 25.91 4.68 12.14
C PRO A 120 24.44 4.50 12.52
N GLU A 121 23.92 5.25 13.50
CA GLU A 121 22.50 5.17 13.91
C GLU A 121 21.57 5.67 12.80
N ILE A 122 21.94 6.73 12.09
CA ILE A 122 21.20 7.21 10.92
C ILE A 122 21.14 6.12 9.84
N ARG A 123 22.25 5.40 9.61
CA ARG A 123 22.29 4.29 8.64
C ARG A 123 21.39 3.12 9.04
N ALA A 124 21.44 2.73 10.32
CA ALA A 124 20.58 1.67 10.84
C ALA A 124 19.09 2.00 10.71
N ALA A 125 18.71 3.29 10.75
CA ALA A 125 17.31 3.70 10.65
C ALA A 125 16.66 3.41 9.28
N TYR A 126 17.44 3.37 8.19
CA TYR A 126 16.94 3.06 6.85
C TYR A 126 17.30 1.66 6.35
N ASP A 127 17.99 0.86 7.17
CA ASP A 127 18.23 -0.58 6.93
C ASP A 127 17.01 -1.39 7.39
N ILE A 128 15.93 -1.30 6.62
CA ILE A 128 14.62 -1.84 6.98
C ILE A 128 14.47 -3.27 6.47
N ASP A 129 14.03 -4.17 7.34
CA ASP A 129 13.65 -5.53 6.98
C ASP A 129 12.20 -5.59 6.47
N TRP A 130 12.03 -5.82 5.16
CA TRP A 130 10.73 -5.94 4.50
C TRP A 130 10.26 -7.38 4.30
N ARG A 131 10.95 -8.40 4.83
CA ARG A 131 10.67 -9.81 4.51
C ARG A 131 9.23 -10.23 4.81
N GLU A 132 8.69 -9.84 5.96
CA GLU A 132 7.31 -10.19 6.33
C GLU A 132 6.28 -9.56 5.39
N VAL A 133 6.48 -8.29 5.01
CA VAL A 133 5.62 -7.59 4.04
C VAL A 133 5.68 -8.28 2.68
N CYS A 134 6.89 -8.59 2.21
CA CYS A 134 7.11 -9.30 0.94
C CYS A 134 6.48 -10.69 0.94
N GLN A 135 6.54 -11.41 2.05
CA GLN A 135 5.92 -12.73 2.19
C GLN A 135 4.39 -12.62 2.14
N PHE A 136 3.81 -11.69 2.90
CA PHE A 136 2.37 -11.43 2.89
C PHE A 136 1.86 -10.94 1.52
N ALA A 137 2.66 -10.16 0.78
CA ALA A 137 2.33 -9.73 -0.57
C ALA A 137 2.29 -10.87 -1.61
N ARG A 138 2.77 -12.07 -1.28
CA ARG A 138 2.81 -13.23 -2.19
C ARG A 138 1.76 -14.30 -1.92
N THR A 139 1.13 -14.30 -0.75
CA THR A 139 0.11 -15.30 -0.33
C THR A 139 -1.23 -15.10 -1.01
#